data_AF-M7B834-F1
#
_entry.id   AF-M7B834-F1
#
_cell.length_a   1.000
_cell.length_b   1.000
_cell.length_c   1.000
_cell.angle_alpha   90.00
_cell.angle_beta   90.00
_cell.angle_gamma   90.00
#
_symmetry.space_group_name_H-M   'P 1'
#
loop_
_entity.id
_entity.type
_entity.pdbx_description
1 polymer ?
#
loop_
_entity_poly.entity_id
_entity_poly.type
_entity_poly.pdbx_seq_one_letter_code
_entity_poly.pdbx_strand_id
1 'polypeptide(L)'
;MGLRLGASAVPALPSAMVKRQGAGRIDRLLRKGQFADRVGEGAPVYMAAVLQYLTHEIVDIAGEVAARSKKRRISPRHLQLAIHSDSELKKLLGGVTISQGGVLPLNQPVVLPSKKRNGRRVIKRRIAPAPVPVK
;
A
#
# COMPACT_ATOMS: atom_id res chain seq x y z
N MET A 1 -19.17 -20.28 -0.06
CA MET A 1 -19.13 -19.18 0.93
C MET A 1 -18.53 -17.95 0.25
N GLY A 2 -19.36 -17.22 -0.48
CA GLY A 2 -18.96 -16.00 -1.19
C GLY A 2 -19.45 -14.79 -0.40
N LEU A 3 -18.53 -13.97 0.09
CA LEU A 3 -18.87 -12.67 0.66
C LEU A 3 -18.77 -11.61 -0.44
N ARG A 4 -19.95 -11.22 -0.93
CA ARG A 4 -20.17 -9.95 -1.62
C ARG A 4 -19.96 -8.85 -0.58
N LEU A 5 -18.84 -8.14 -0.64
CA LEU A 5 -18.68 -6.85 0.05
C LEU A 5 -19.41 -5.81 -0.79
N GLY A 6 -20.67 -5.57 -0.41
CA GLY A 6 -21.46 -4.48 -0.90
C GLY A 6 -20.92 -3.14 -0.41
N ALA A 7 -21.09 -2.12 -1.24
CA ALA A 7 -21.27 -0.72 -0.91
C ALA A 7 -20.82 -0.35 0.52
N SER A 8 -19.52 -0.15 0.74
CA SER A 8 -19.06 0.52 1.95
C SER A 8 -19.48 1.97 1.84
N ALA A 9 -20.55 2.30 2.55
CA ALA A 9 -20.92 3.65 2.91
C ALA A 9 -19.65 4.43 3.25
N VAL A 10 -19.40 5.53 2.53
CA VAL A 10 -18.43 6.54 2.95
C VAL A 10 -18.82 6.88 4.39
N PRO A 11 -18.04 6.54 5.42
CA PRO A 11 -18.41 6.83 6.78
C PRO A 11 -18.56 8.34 6.86
N ALA A 12 -19.78 8.81 7.19
CA ALA A 12 -20.05 10.22 7.38
C ALA A 12 -19.08 10.72 8.46
N LEU A 13 -18.05 11.45 8.02
CA LEU A 13 -17.05 12.02 8.91
C LEU A 13 -17.81 12.85 9.94
N PRO A 14 -17.67 12.58 11.25
CA PRO A 14 -18.42 13.29 12.26
C PRO A 14 -18.19 14.79 12.08
N SER A 15 -19.26 15.59 12.06
CA SER A 15 -19.22 17.03 11.77
C SER A 15 -18.25 17.82 12.68
N ALA A 16 -17.86 17.23 13.82
CA ALA A 16 -16.83 17.74 14.72
C ALA A 16 -15.40 17.61 14.18
N MET A 17 -15.11 16.61 13.33
CA MET A 17 -13.79 16.40 12.72
C MET A 17 -13.59 17.28 11.48
N VAL A 18 -14.67 17.55 10.72
CA VAL A 18 -14.67 18.53 9.62
C VAL A 18 -14.42 19.96 10.14
N LYS A 19 -14.90 20.28 11.35
CA LYS A 19 -14.74 21.62 11.97
C LYS A 19 -13.31 22.00 12.37
N ARG A 20 -12.31 21.12 12.24
CA ARG A 20 -10.96 21.38 12.80
C ARG A 20 -9.84 21.66 11.82
N GLN A 21 -9.98 21.44 10.51
CA GLN A 21 -8.80 21.52 9.63
C GLN A 21 -9.02 22.33 8.35
N GLY A 22 -8.28 23.45 8.25
CA GLY A 22 -7.79 23.99 6.99
C GLY A 22 -8.78 24.74 6.08
N ALA A 23 -10.10 24.72 6.31
CA ALA A 23 -11.07 25.34 5.39
C ALA A 23 -10.77 26.82 5.11
N GLY A 24 -10.37 27.61 6.11
CA GLY A 24 -9.94 29.01 5.89
C GLY A 24 -8.64 29.15 5.08
N ARG A 25 -7.70 28.19 5.19
CA ARG A 25 -6.50 28.15 4.36
C ARG A 25 -6.85 27.78 2.92
N ILE A 26 -7.76 26.82 2.73
CA ILE A 26 -8.23 26.38 1.42
C ILE A 26 -9.03 27.51 0.75
N ASP A 27 -9.93 28.19 1.45
CA ASP A 27 -10.64 29.36 0.93
C ASP A 27 -9.67 30.44 0.42
N ARG A 28 -8.67 30.78 1.25
CA ARG A 28 -7.61 31.72 0.84
C ARG A 28 -6.84 31.25 -0.40
N LEU A 29 -6.51 29.96 -0.49
CA LEU A 29 -5.80 29.41 -1.65
C LEU A 29 -6.68 29.38 -2.91
N LEU A 30 -7.97 29.08 -2.78
CA LEU A 30 -8.93 29.09 -3.89
C LEU A 30 -9.10 30.50 -4.45
N ARG A 31 -9.22 31.52 -3.58
CA ARG A 31 -9.31 32.93 -4.00
C ARG A 31 -8.00 33.42 -4.64
N LYS A 32 -6.85 33.05 -4.07
CA LYS A 32 -5.53 33.43 -4.61
C LYS A 32 -5.23 32.74 -5.94
N GLY A 33 -5.76 31.55 -6.17
CA GLY A 33 -5.54 30.77 -7.39
C GLY A 33 -6.29 31.27 -8.62
N GLN A 34 -7.17 32.28 -8.47
CA GLN A 34 -7.95 32.88 -9.57
C GLN A 34 -8.71 31.83 -10.42
N PHE A 35 -9.20 30.76 -9.79
CA PHE A 35 -9.95 29.69 -10.50
C PHE A 35 -11.33 30.14 -10.99
N ALA A 36 -11.91 31.16 -10.34
CA ALA A 36 -13.19 31.77 -10.70
C ALA A 36 -13.30 33.17 -10.04
N ASP A 37 -14.19 34.03 -10.57
CA ASP A 37 -14.43 35.38 -10.03
C ASP A 37 -14.98 35.37 -8.60
N ARG A 38 -15.77 34.35 -8.26
CA ARG A 38 -16.36 34.16 -6.92
C ARG A 38 -16.21 32.72 -6.47
N VAL A 39 -15.88 32.54 -5.19
CA VAL A 39 -15.82 31.25 -4.52
C VAL A 39 -16.99 31.16 -3.53
N GLY A 40 -17.88 30.20 -3.73
CA GLY A 40 -19.02 29.95 -2.85
C GLY A 40 -18.59 29.42 -1.48
N GLU A 41 -19.37 29.71 -0.44
CA GLU A 41 -19.02 29.40 0.95
C GLU A 41 -18.80 27.90 1.23
N GLY A 42 -19.55 27.03 0.55
CA GLY A 42 -19.43 25.58 0.69
C GLY A 42 -18.22 24.96 -0.04
N ALA A 43 -17.65 25.65 -1.03
CA ALA A 43 -16.54 25.14 -1.82
C ALA A 43 -15.29 24.80 -0.99
N PRO A 44 -14.76 25.69 -0.12
CA PRO A 44 -13.59 25.38 0.70
C PRO A 44 -13.84 24.24 1.68
N VAL A 45 -15.07 24.09 2.20
CA VAL A 45 -15.44 23.01 3.10
C VAL A 45 -15.45 21.67 2.37
N TYR A 46 -16.07 21.62 1.19
CA TYR A 46 -16.09 20.42 0.36
C TYR A 46 -14.69 19.99 -0.06
N MET A 47 -13.87 20.94 -0.53
CA MET A 47 -12.48 20.67 -0.90
C MET A 47 -11.65 20.18 0.29
N ALA A 48 -11.84 20.73 1.49
CA ALA A 48 -11.18 20.25 2.70
C ALA A 48 -11.55 18.79 3.01
N ALA A 49 -12.83 18.44 2.89
CA ALA A 49 -13.31 17.08 3.14
C ALA A 49 -12.68 16.07 2.17
N VAL A 50 -12.63 16.39 0.86
CA VAL A 50 -12.02 15.52 -0.15
C VAL A 50 -10.52 15.33 0.10
N LEU A 51 -9.80 16.41 0.39
CA LEU A 51 -8.36 16.32 0.69
C LEU A 51 -8.09 15.52 1.96
N GLN A 52 -8.93 15.68 2.99
CA GLN A 52 -8.82 14.92 4.23
C GLN A 52 -9.07 13.43 4.00
N TYR A 53 -10.10 13.08 3.22
CA TYR A 53 -10.41 11.70 2.87
C TYR A 53 -9.25 11.03 2.13
N LEU A 54 -8.73 11.65 1.07
CA LEU A 54 -7.60 11.11 0.31
C LEU A 54 -6.34 10.97 1.17
N THR A 55 -6.08 11.94 2.04
CA THR A 55 -4.92 11.88 2.95
C THR A 55 -5.07 10.74 3.95
N HIS A 56 -6.28 10.52 4.48
CA HIS A 56 -6.55 9.44 5.42
C HIS A 56 -6.30 8.07 4.77
N GLU A 57 -6.85 7.85 3.57
CA GLU A 57 -6.69 6.59 2.84
C GLU A 57 -5.21 6.26 2.56
N ILE A 58 -4.45 7.23 2.05
CA ILE A 58 -3.02 7.05 1.77
C ILE A 58 -2.23 6.74 3.05
N VAL A 59 -2.53 7.44 4.15
CA VAL A 59 -1.82 7.26 5.42
C VAL A 59 -2.19 5.93 6.09
N ASP A 60 -3.44 5.49 5.98
CA ASP A 60 -3.91 4.23 6.56
C ASP A 60 -3.19 3.04 5.90
N ILE A 61 -3.27 2.94 4.58
CA ILE A 61 -2.59 1.89 3.81
C ILE A 61 -1.07 1.95 4.03
N ALA A 62 -0.46 3.14 4.02
CA ALA A 62 0.97 3.28 4.27
C ALA A 62 1.36 2.91 5.72
N GLY A 63 0.47 3.14 6.68
CA GLY A 63 0.61 2.73 8.07
C GLY A 63 0.62 1.21 8.21
N GLU A 64 -0.30 0.52 7.54
CA GLU A 64 -0.32 -0.94 7.49
C GLU A 64 0.96 -1.51 6.84
N VAL A 65 1.44 -0.90 5.75
CA VAL A 65 2.69 -1.31 5.10
C VAL A 65 3.91 -1.09 6.01
N ALA A 66 3.93 0.01 6.76
CA ALA A 66 4.97 0.30 7.74
C ALA A 66 4.96 -0.75 8.88
N ALA A 67 3.78 -1.08 9.40
CA ALA A 67 3.59 -2.09 10.43
C ALA A 67 4.02 -3.49 9.97
N ARG A 68 3.65 -3.89 8.74
CA ARG A 68 4.12 -5.13 8.10
C ARG A 68 5.65 -5.17 7.98
N SER A 69 6.28 -4.01 7.78
CA SER A 69 7.74 -3.85 7.72
C SER A 69 8.40 -3.72 9.11
N LYS A 70 7.64 -3.92 10.21
CA LYS A 70 8.07 -3.75 11.60
C LYS A 70 8.66 -2.36 11.91
N LYS A 71 8.17 -1.32 11.23
CA LYS A 71 8.60 0.07 11.44
C LYS A 71 7.47 0.91 12.00
N ARG A 72 7.78 1.74 13.00
CA ARG A 72 6.82 2.66 13.64
C ARG A 72 6.60 3.97 12.85
N ARG A 73 7.50 4.31 11.92
CA ARG A 73 7.46 5.56 11.15
C ARG A 73 7.21 5.26 9.67
N ILE A 74 6.30 6.03 9.07
CA ILE A 74 6.06 6.00 7.62
C ILE A 74 7.28 6.59 6.89
N SER A 75 7.75 5.90 5.85
CA SER A 75 8.86 6.31 4.99
C SER A 75 8.37 6.43 3.54
N PRO A 76 9.10 7.12 2.64
CA PRO A 76 8.71 7.21 1.23
C PRO A 76 8.54 5.85 0.55
N ARG A 77 9.28 4.82 0.99
CA ARG A 77 9.12 3.44 0.54
C ARG A 77 7.73 2.88 0.89
N HIS A 78 7.22 3.16 2.08
CA HIS A 78 5.89 2.67 2.48
C HIS A 78 4.78 3.34 1.66
N LEU A 79 4.93 4.63 1.35
CA LEU A 79 4.01 5.35 0.45
C LEU A 79 4.05 4.78 -0.95
N GLN A 80 5.24 4.53 -1.52
CA GLN A 80 5.37 3.94 -2.84
C GLN A 80 4.69 2.57 -2.93
N LEU A 81 4.90 1.71 -1.94
CA LEU A 81 4.29 0.39 -1.87
C LEU A 81 2.78 0.47 -1.69
N ALA A 82 2.28 1.36 -0.82
CA ALA A 82 0.84 1.57 -0.62
C ALA A 82 0.15 1.99 -1.92
N ILE A 83 0.69 3.01 -2.61
CA ILE A 83 0.12 3.52 -3.86
C ILE A 83 0.11 2.45 -4.96
N HIS A 84 1.14 1.61 -5.06
CA HIS A 84 1.21 0.57 -6.08
C HIS A 84 0.39 -0.68 -5.75
N SER A 85 0.00 -0.86 -4.49
CA SER A 85 -0.83 -1.98 -4.04
C SER A 85 -2.32 -1.69 -4.20
N ASP A 86 -2.70 -0.41 -4.24
CA ASP A 86 -4.07 0.02 -4.48
C ASP A 86 -4.30 0.47 -5.94
N SER A 87 -5.35 -0.03 -6.57
CA SER A 87 -5.59 0.22 -8.00
C SER A 87 -6.09 1.63 -8.29
N GLU A 88 -6.82 2.25 -7.36
CA GLU A 88 -7.40 3.58 -7.53
C GLU A 88 -6.33 4.65 -7.33
N LEU A 89 -5.53 4.52 -6.27
CA LEU A 89 -4.38 5.38 -5.99
C LEU A 89 -3.32 5.27 -7.08
N LYS A 90 -3.04 4.06 -7.58
CA LYS A 90 -2.13 3.88 -8.71
C LYS A 90 -2.60 4.61 -9.96
N LYS A 91 -3.91 4.60 -10.24
CA LYS A 91 -4.49 5.31 -11.38
C LYS A 91 -4.44 6.83 -11.16
N LEU A 92 -4.78 7.28 -9.97
CA LEU A 92 -4.77 8.69 -9.58
C LEU A 92 -3.35 9.30 -9.63
N LEU A 93 -2.34 8.53 -9.23
CA LEU A 93 -0.95 8.98 -9.08
C LEU A 93 0.01 8.40 -10.12
N GLY A 94 -0.50 7.87 -11.24
CA GLY A 94 0.32 7.16 -12.24
C GLY A 94 1.45 7.97 -12.86
N GLY A 95 1.33 9.31 -12.90
CA GLY A 95 2.36 10.22 -13.39
C GLY A 95 3.24 10.86 -12.31
N VAL A 96 3.06 10.49 -11.04
CA VAL A 96 3.75 11.11 -9.91
C VAL A 96 4.98 10.29 -9.51
N THR A 97 6.13 10.95 -9.37
CA THR A 97 7.35 10.31 -8.86
C THR A 97 7.50 10.54 -7.37
N ILE A 98 7.52 9.47 -6.58
CA ILE A 98 7.83 9.54 -5.14
C ILE A 98 9.34 9.43 -4.95
N SER A 99 9.97 10.54 -4.60
CA SER A 99 11.40 10.58 -4.25
C SER A 99 11.70 9.59 -3.11
N GLN A 100 12.79 8.82 -3.23
CA GLN A 100 13.19 7.79 -2.25
C GLN A 100 12.18 6.63 -2.06
N GLY A 101 11.19 6.49 -2.98
CA GLY A 101 10.22 5.40 -2.95
C GLY A 101 10.74 4.07 -3.51
N GLY A 102 11.69 4.11 -4.43
CA GLY A 102 12.15 2.93 -5.19
C GLY A 102 11.04 2.30 -6.05
N VAL A 103 11.22 1.04 -6.48
CA VAL A 103 10.25 0.32 -7.32
C VAL A 103 9.67 -0.91 -6.63
N LEU A 104 8.47 -1.35 -7.01
CA LEU A 104 7.90 -2.59 -6.51
C LEU A 104 8.78 -3.77 -6.97
N PRO A 105 9.09 -4.75 -6.11
CA PRO A 105 9.80 -5.95 -6.54
C PRO A 105 8.97 -6.70 -7.58
N LEU A 106 9.41 -6.65 -8.84
CA LEU A 106 8.79 -7.36 -9.96
C LEU A 106 9.85 -8.29 -10.56
N ASN A 107 9.72 -9.59 -10.30
CA ASN A 107 10.60 -10.59 -10.88
C ASN A 107 9.98 -11.10 -12.18
N GLN A 108 10.66 -10.89 -13.31
CA GLN A 108 10.26 -11.52 -14.57
C GLN A 108 10.60 -13.02 -14.53
N PRO A 109 9.67 -13.91 -14.94
CA PRO A 109 9.85 -15.36 -14.83
C PRO A 109 11.05 -15.89 -15.64
N VAL A 110 11.48 -15.17 -16.68
CA VAL A 110 12.68 -15.47 -17.49
C VAL A 110 13.98 -15.41 -16.68
N VAL A 111 14.03 -14.59 -15.62
CA VAL A 111 15.24 -14.35 -14.84
C VAL A 111 15.37 -15.33 -13.67
N LEU A 112 14.37 -16.18 -13.44
CA LEU A 112 14.44 -17.20 -12.40
C LEU A 112 15.34 -18.36 -12.86
N PRO A 113 16.37 -18.75 -12.08
CA PRO A 113 17.17 -19.93 -12.41
C PRO A 113 16.25 -21.16 -12.47
N SER A 114 16.38 -21.95 -13.54
CA SER A 114 15.54 -23.13 -13.72
C SER A 114 15.70 -24.08 -12.53
N LYS A 115 14.57 -24.56 -12.02
CA LYS A 115 14.45 -25.32 -10.78
C LYS A 115 15.36 -26.55 -10.79
N LYS A 116 16.54 -26.49 -10.15
CA LYS A 116 17.28 -27.72 -9.76
C LYS A 116 16.48 -28.41 -8.66
N ARG A 117 15.80 -29.49 -9.04
CA ARG A 117 15.11 -30.41 -8.13
C ARG A 117 16.15 -30.97 -7.16
N ASN A 118 16.11 -30.54 -5.89
CA ASN A 118 16.94 -31.13 -4.83
C ASN A 118 16.61 -32.62 -4.73
N GLY A 119 17.40 -33.44 -5.40
CA GLY A 119 17.42 -34.87 -5.19
C GLY A 119 17.85 -35.10 -3.75
N ARG A 120 16.91 -35.48 -2.89
CA ARG A 120 17.20 -36.14 -1.61
C ARG A 120 18.21 -37.23 -1.92
N ARG A 121 19.48 -36.99 -1.59
CA ARG A 121 20.53 -37.99 -1.62
C ARG A 121 20.17 -38.96 -0.50
N VAL A 122 19.39 -40.00 -0.84
CA VAL A 122 19.13 -41.11 0.07
C VAL A 122 20.49 -41.71 0.39
N ILE A 123 20.96 -41.48 1.61
CA ILE A 123 22.14 -42.15 2.14
C ILE A 123 21.74 -43.63 2.24
N LYS A 124 22.07 -44.41 1.20
CA LYS A 124 22.08 -45.88 1.28
C LYS A 124 23.13 -46.23 2.34
N ARG A 125 22.68 -46.44 3.58
CA ARG A 125 23.48 -47.14 4.60
C ARG A 125 23.80 -48.50 4.01
N ARG A 126 25.04 -48.72 3.58
CA ARG A 126 25.56 -50.05 3.29
C ARG A 126 25.62 -50.77 4.63
N ILE A 127 24.62 -51.60 4.91
CA ILE A 127 24.71 -52.58 5.99
C ILE A 127 25.68 -53.64 5.48
N ALA A 128 26.84 -53.77 6.12
CA ALA A 128 27.76 -54.86 5.86
C ALA A 128 27.09 -56.18 6.28
N PRO A 129 27.17 -57.26 5.49
CA PRO A 129 26.65 -58.55 5.92
C PRO A 129 27.50 -59.10 7.07
N ALA A 130 26.82 -59.65 8.09
CA ALA A 130 27.46 -60.28 9.23
C ALA A 130 28.29 -61.51 8.80
N PRO A 131 29.42 -61.80 9.47
CA PRO A 131 30.24 -62.96 9.12
C PRO A 131 29.50 -64.27 9.45
N VAL A 132 29.51 -65.19 8.49
CA VAL A 132 28.88 -66.51 8.61
C VAL A 132 29.77 -67.40 9.51
N PRO A 133 29.21 -68.08 10.52
CA PRO A 133 30.01 -68.99 11.35
C PRO A 133 30.41 -70.22 10.56
N VAL A 134 31.71 -70.50 10.51
CA VAL A 134 32.27 -71.76 10.02
C VAL A 134 32.24 -72.75 11.18
N LYS A 135 31.71 -73.95 10.93
CA LYS A 135 31.69 -75.07 11.88
C LYS A 135 33.09 -75.50 12.28
#